data_AF-A0A7M7FZ41-F1
#
_entry.id   AF-A0A7M7FZ41-F1
#
_cell.length_a   1.000
_cell.length_b   1.000
_cell.length_c   1.000
_cell.angle_alpha   90.00
_cell.angle_beta   90.00
_cell.angle_gamma   90.00
#
_symmetry.space_group_name_H-M   'P 1'
#
loop_
_entity.id
_entity.type
_entity.pdbx_description
1 polymer ?
#
loop_
_entity_poly.entity_id
_entity_poly.type
_entity_poly.pdbx_seq_one_letter_code
_entity_poly.pdbx_strand_id
1 'polypeptide(L)'
;MVEEQQKRVDEYTRRIVEEIDKSMRKMKGDAYRCAANCCDNETYSIKKIENCVRNCNNSLDQAQEYAREELERVQNRLQRCVMDCNDRIKDAAGPNPSQRDLEKYSEQFDKCVTKCVDHYCEILPNLEKTMKNVLSEKKYQ
;
A
#
# COMPACT_ATOMS: atom_id res chain seq x y z
N MET A 1 -22.71 -7.14 1.51
CA MET A 1 -22.12 -6.49 0.32
C MET A 1 -20.83 -5.74 0.68
N VAL A 2 -20.85 -4.81 1.65
CA VAL A 2 -19.60 -4.14 2.11
C VAL A 2 -18.52 -5.12 2.56
N GLU A 3 -18.86 -6.17 3.30
CA GLU A 3 -17.88 -7.20 3.71
C GLU A 3 -17.23 -7.93 2.53
N GLU A 4 -17.97 -8.14 1.44
CA GLU A 4 -17.44 -8.74 0.22
C GLU A 4 -16.48 -7.77 -0.48
N GLN A 5 -16.83 -6.48 -0.52
CA GLN A 5 -15.96 -5.44 -1.04
C GLN A 5 -14.67 -5.31 -0.21
N GLN A 6 -14.75 -5.43 1.12
CA GLN A 6 -13.57 -5.47 1.99
C GLN A 6 -12.64 -6.64 1.65
N LYS A 7 -13.20 -7.85 1.50
CA LYS A 7 -12.41 -9.03 1.10
C LYS A 7 -11.72 -8.84 -0.25
N ARG A 8 -12.41 -8.25 -1.24
CA ARG A 8 -11.84 -7.95 -2.56
C ARG A 8 -10.65 -7.00 -2.44
N VAL A 9 -10.79 -5.92 -1.66
CA VAL A 9 -9.71 -4.96 -1.41
C VAL A 9 -8.51 -5.65 -0.77
N ASP A 10 -8.73 -6.45 0.27
CA ASP A 10 -7.68 -7.14 1.01
C ASP A 10 -6.92 -8.13 0.11
N GLU A 11 -7.64 -8.93 -0.69
CA GLU A 11 -7.05 -9.92 -1.59
C GLU A 11 -6.17 -9.26 -2.66
N TYR A 12 -6.69 -8.23 -3.33
CA TYR A 12 -5.96 -7.51 -4.37
C TYR A 12 -4.75 -6.79 -3.78
N THR A 13 -4.92 -6.10 -2.65
CA THR A 13 -3.82 -5.41 -1.97
C THR A 13 -2.72 -6.39 -1.59
N ARG A 14 -3.08 -7.53 -0.97
CA ARG A 14 -2.12 -8.57 -0.57
C ARG A 14 -1.32 -9.09 -1.76
N ARG A 15 -1.98 -9.35 -2.89
CA ARG A 15 -1.32 -9.82 -4.12
C ARG A 15 -0.28 -8.81 -4.60
N ILE A 16 -0.65 -7.53 -4.67
CA ILE A 16 0.26 -6.48 -5.14
C ILE A 16 1.43 -6.31 -4.19
N VAL A 17 1.19 -6.29 -2.87
CA VAL A 17 2.25 -6.21 -1.85
C VAL A 17 3.23 -7.36 -1.99
N GLU A 18 2.75 -8.59 -2.21
CA GLU A 18 3.60 -9.75 -2.41
C GLU A 18 4.45 -9.64 -3.69
N GLU A 19 3.88 -9.12 -4.78
CA GLU A 19 4.58 -8.91 -6.04
C GLU A 19 5.63 -7.80 -5.97
N ILE A 20 5.36 -6.73 -5.21
CA ILE A 20 6.34 -5.68 -4.93
C ILE A 20 7.45 -6.22 -4.03
N ASP A 21 7.13 -6.99 -2.98
CA ASP A 21 8.14 -7.66 -2.14
C ASP A 21 9.08 -8.53 -2.97
N LYS A 22 8.52 -9.39 -3.84
CA LYS A 22 9.28 -10.27 -4.75
C LYS A 22 10.31 -9.49 -5.56
N SER A 23 9.93 -8.31 -6.07
CA SER A 23 10.82 -7.47 -6.88
C SER A 23 12.04 -6.95 -6.11
N MET A 24 11.95 -6.84 -4.78
CA MET A 24 13.03 -6.34 -3.91
C MET A 24 13.85 -7.45 -3.25
N ARG A 25 13.48 -8.73 -3.39
CA ARG A 25 14.16 -9.83 -2.66
C ARG A 25 15.65 -9.93 -2.93
N LYS A 26 16.09 -9.67 -4.16
CA LYS A 26 17.52 -9.63 -4.49
C LYS A 26 18.23 -8.52 -3.73
N MET A 27 17.67 -7.31 -3.74
CA MET A 27 18.20 -6.16 -3.00
C MET A 27 18.26 -6.44 -1.49
N LYS A 28 17.23 -7.05 -0.92
CA LYS A 28 17.23 -7.52 0.49
C LYS A 28 18.36 -8.49 0.77
N GLY A 29 18.50 -9.52 -0.07
CA GLY A 29 19.56 -10.51 0.07
C GLY A 29 20.96 -9.89 0.00
N ASP A 30 21.17 -8.96 -0.93
CA ASP A 30 22.45 -8.28 -1.11
C ASP A 30 22.77 -7.36 0.09
N ALA A 31 21.78 -6.62 0.60
CA ALA A 31 21.91 -5.78 1.79
C ALA A 31 22.26 -6.62 3.04
N TYR A 32 21.56 -7.74 3.25
CA TYR A 32 21.81 -8.61 4.41
C TYR A 32 23.16 -9.32 4.34
N ARG A 33 23.60 -9.79 3.17
CA ARG A 33 24.95 -10.35 3.01
C ARG A 33 26.03 -9.30 3.24
N CYS A 34 25.83 -8.08 2.74
CA CYS A 34 26.72 -6.95 3.01
C CYS A 34 26.82 -6.67 4.52
N ALA A 35 25.69 -6.61 5.21
CA ALA A 35 25.64 -6.36 6.65
C ALA A 35 26.33 -7.49 7.45
N ALA A 36 26.13 -8.76 7.06
CA ALA A 36 26.83 -9.89 7.67
C ALA A 36 28.35 -9.74 7.55
N ASN A 37 28.85 -9.43 6.35
CA ASN A 37 30.29 -9.20 6.13
C ASN A 37 30.84 -8.03 6.98
N CYS A 38 30.02 -7.01 7.29
CA CYS A 38 30.42 -5.94 8.20
C CYS A 38 30.63 -6.46 9.63
N CYS A 39 29.77 -7.37 10.09
CA CYS A 39 29.80 -7.94 11.43
C CYS A 39 30.89 -9.00 11.61
N ASP A 40 31.24 -9.72 10.55
CA ASP A 40 32.31 -10.72 10.57
C ASP A 40 33.72 -10.10 10.66
N ASN A 41 33.84 -8.76 10.53
CA ASN A 41 35.12 -8.08 10.56
C ASN A 41 35.57 -7.76 11.99
N GLU A 42 36.44 -8.60 12.54
CA GLU A 42 36.98 -8.45 13.91
C GLU A 42 37.85 -7.20 14.11
N THR A 43 38.32 -6.56 13.04
CA THR A 43 39.17 -5.35 13.13
C THR A 43 38.37 -4.06 13.20
N TYR A 44 37.06 -4.10 12.91
CA TYR A 44 36.23 -2.91 12.89
C TYR A 44 35.83 -2.52 14.32
N SER A 45 35.91 -1.22 14.62
CA SER A 45 35.29 -0.67 15.81
C SER A 45 33.77 -0.71 15.70
N ILE A 46 33.07 -0.66 16.84
CA ILE A 46 31.59 -0.64 16.90
C ILE A 46 31.01 0.41 15.95
N LYS A 47 31.49 1.67 16.02
CA LYS A 47 31.02 2.76 15.16
C LYS A 47 31.23 2.48 13.66
N LYS A 48 32.31 1.76 13.31
CA LYS A 48 32.59 1.38 11.92
C LYS A 48 31.65 0.29 11.44
N ILE A 49 31.33 -0.70 12.27
CA ILE A 49 30.33 -1.73 11.99
C ILE A 49 28.96 -1.09 11.77
N GLU A 50 28.51 -0.23 12.69
CA GLU A 50 27.22 0.47 12.57
C GLU A 50 27.09 1.27 11.27
N ASN A 51 28.13 2.02 10.89
CA ASN A 51 28.13 2.77 9.65
C ASN A 51 28.15 1.87 8.41
N CYS A 52 28.90 0.77 8.46
CA CYS A 52 28.95 -0.23 7.39
C CYS A 52 27.56 -0.86 7.16
N VAL A 53 26.90 -1.32 8.22
CA VAL A 53 25.55 -1.89 8.16
C VAL A 53 24.53 -0.86 7.67
N ARG A 54 24.60 0.39 8.13
CA ARG A 54 23.72 1.46 7.63
C ARG A 54 23.88 1.67 6.12
N ASN A 55 25.12 1.69 5.64
CA ASN A 55 25.39 1.86 4.21
C ASN A 55 24.89 0.68 3.37
N CYS A 56 24.96 -0.55 3.90
CA CYS A 56 24.41 -1.73 3.23
C CYS A 56 22.88 -1.65 3.04
N ASN A 57 22.17 -1.06 4.01
CA ASN A 57 20.70 -1.00 3.99
C ASN A 57 20.13 0.25 3.34
N ASN A 58 20.89 1.34 3.20
CA ASN A 58 20.38 2.64 2.71
C ASN A 58 19.51 2.53 1.44
N SER A 59 20.01 1.86 0.39
CA SER A 59 19.25 1.72 -0.86
C SER A 59 17.99 0.85 -0.70
N LEU A 60 18.03 -0.15 0.19
CA LEU A 60 16.88 -0.99 0.52
C LEU A 60 15.83 -0.19 1.30
N ASP A 61 16.26 0.59 2.30
CA ASP A 61 15.38 1.39 3.13
C ASP A 61 14.63 2.42 2.27
N GLN A 62 15.33 3.09 1.35
CA GLN A 62 14.71 4.01 0.38
C GLN A 62 13.68 3.32 -0.53
N ALA A 63 14.02 2.14 -1.05
CA ALA A 63 13.11 1.36 -1.90
C ALA A 63 11.85 0.94 -1.14
N GLN A 64 12.00 0.52 0.12
CA GLN A 64 10.91 0.12 1.00
C GLN A 64 10.02 1.29 1.38
N GLU A 65 10.61 2.47 1.64
CA GLU A 65 9.85 3.69 1.93
C GLU A 65 9.01 4.10 0.72
N TYR A 66 9.62 4.19 -0.46
CA TYR A 66 8.90 4.46 -1.70
C TYR A 66 7.74 3.49 -1.92
N ALA A 67 7.99 2.19 -1.72
CA ALA A 67 6.94 1.18 -1.88
C ALA A 67 5.78 1.38 -0.90
N ARG A 68 6.08 1.76 0.35
CA ARG A 68 5.08 2.05 1.38
C ARG A 68 4.25 3.28 1.02
N GLU A 69 4.90 4.38 0.65
CA GLU A 69 4.24 5.65 0.32
C GLU A 69 3.27 5.49 -0.86
N GLU A 70 3.67 4.76 -1.91
CA GLU A 70 2.82 4.52 -3.09
C GLU A 70 1.57 3.68 -2.76
N LEU A 71 1.72 2.67 -1.91
CA LEU A 71 0.60 1.84 -1.43
C LEU A 71 -0.32 2.65 -0.51
N GLU A 72 0.23 3.41 0.41
CA GLU A 72 -0.53 4.28 1.31
C GLU A 72 -1.33 5.32 0.51
N ARG A 73 -0.71 5.91 -0.52
CA ARG A 73 -1.38 6.89 -1.40
C ARG A 73 -2.63 6.31 -2.04
N VAL A 74 -2.60 5.08 -2.55
CA VAL A 74 -3.80 4.46 -3.17
C VAL A 74 -4.82 4.01 -2.14
N GLN A 75 -4.39 3.53 -0.97
CA GLN A 75 -5.31 3.20 0.14
C GLN A 75 -6.05 4.45 0.64
N ASN A 76 -5.36 5.58 0.80
CA ASN A 76 -5.96 6.86 1.18
C ASN A 76 -6.96 7.38 0.14
N ARG A 77 -6.76 7.08 -1.15
CA ARG A 77 -7.74 7.39 -2.20
C ARG A 77 -9.02 6.56 -2.05
N LEU A 78 -8.89 5.27 -1.75
CA LEU A 78 -10.04 4.39 -1.49
C LEU A 78 -10.83 4.86 -0.26
N GLN A 79 -10.14 5.13 0.85
CA GLN A 79 -10.78 5.62 2.08
C GLN A 79 -11.55 6.91 1.85
N ARG A 80 -10.95 7.89 1.15
CA ARG A 80 -11.65 9.14 0.79
C ARG A 80 -12.87 8.90 -0.09
N CYS A 81 -12.79 8.01 -1.08
CA CYS A 81 -13.95 7.66 -1.91
C CYS A 81 -15.11 7.08 -1.09
N VAL A 82 -14.82 6.20 -0.13
CA VAL A 82 -15.84 5.62 0.77
C VAL A 82 -16.41 6.67 1.72
N MET A 83 -15.59 7.60 2.23
CA MET A 83 -16.09 8.73 3.03
C MET A 83 -17.02 9.62 2.21
N ASP A 84 -16.67 9.96 0.97
CA ASP A 84 -17.53 10.73 0.07
C ASP A 84 -18.87 10.02 -0.19
N CYS A 85 -18.88 8.68 -0.28
CA CYS A 85 -20.12 7.91 -0.39
C CYS A 85 -20.99 8.10 0.86
N ASN A 86 -20.41 8.04 2.06
CA ASN A 86 -21.13 8.23 3.32
C ASN A 86 -21.70 9.66 3.44
N ASP A 87 -20.92 10.67 3.08
CA ASP A 87 -21.34 12.07 3.17
C ASP A 87 -22.50 12.37 2.23
N ARG A 88 -22.48 11.84 0.99
CA ARG A 88 -23.62 11.94 0.06
C ARG A 88 -24.91 11.34 0.61
N ILE A 89 -24.82 10.25 1.36
CA ILE A 89 -25.98 9.63 2.01
C ILE A 89 -26.50 10.52 3.14
N LYS A 90 -25.62 11.06 3.97
CA LYS A 90 -26.01 11.98 5.06
C LYS A 90 -26.67 13.25 4.53
N ASP A 91 -26.12 13.82 3.47
CA ASP A 91 -26.68 15.02 2.81
C ASP A 91 -28.07 14.75 2.23
N ALA A 92 -28.29 13.55 1.68
CA ALA A 92 -29.59 13.15 1.12
C ALA A 92 -30.63 12.79 2.20
N ALA A 93 -30.22 12.21 3.32
CA ALA A 93 -31.12 11.66 4.33
C ALA A 93 -31.89 12.72 5.15
N GLY A 94 -31.32 13.91 5.31
CA GLY A 94 -31.90 14.94 6.19
C GLY A 94 -31.99 14.50 7.67
N PRO A 95 -32.66 15.27 8.53
CA PRO A 95 -32.59 15.06 9.99
C PRO A 95 -33.37 13.86 10.53
N ASN A 96 -34.38 13.33 9.82
CA ASN A 96 -35.24 12.24 10.29
C ASN A 96 -35.68 11.31 9.12
N PRO A 97 -34.81 10.40 8.66
CA PRO A 97 -35.16 9.44 7.60
C PRO A 97 -36.15 8.38 8.10
N SER A 98 -37.09 7.97 7.22
CA SER A 98 -37.97 6.83 7.50
C SER A 98 -37.24 5.49 7.35
N GLN A 99 -37.82 4.38 7.82
CA GLN A 99 -37.25 3.05 7.64
C GLN A 99 -37.01 2.69 6.16
N ARG A 100 -37.93 3.08 5.28
CA ARG A 100 -37.81 2.88 3.83
C ARG A 100 -36.68 3.71 3.23
N ASP A 101 -36.44 4.90 3.78
CA ASP A 101 -35.31 5.74 3.36
C ASP A 101 -33.99 5.12 3.81
N LEU A 102 -33.92 4.55 5.02
CA LEU A 102 -32.73 3.85 5.51
C LEU A 102 -32.32 2.67 4.62
N GLU A 103 -33.28 1.83 4.21
CA GLU A 103 -33.02 0.71 3.29
C GLU A 103 -32.52 1.22 1.92
N LYS A 104 -33.17 2.23 1.37
CA LYS A 104 -32.77 2.88 0.11
C LYS A 104 -31.36 3.48 0.20
N TYR A 105 -31.03 4.14 1.30
CA TYR A 105 -29.73 4.76 1.52
C TYR A 105 -28.62 3.73 1.73
N SER A 106 -28.92 2.63 2.43
CA SER A 106 -28.01 1.48 2.54
C SER A 106 -27.65 0.92 1.17
N GLU A 107 -28.65 0.67 0.30
CA GLU A 107 -28.42 0.17 -1.05
C GLU A 107 -27.62 1.16 -1.92
N GLN A 108 -27.88 2.46 -1.78
CA GLN A 108 -27.12 3.50 -2.48
C GLN A 108 -25.66 3.58 -1.99
N PHE A 109 -25.43 3.46 -0.69
CA PHE A 109 -24.10 3.39 -0.11
C PHE A 109 -23.33 2.19 -0.66
N ASP A 110 -23.94 1.01 -0.64
CA ASP A 110 -23.34 -0.23 -1.15
C ASP A 110 -22.94 -0.12 -2.62
N LYS A 111 -23.82 0.45 -3.46
CA LYS A 111 -23.52 0.70 -4.88
C LYS A 111 -22.39 1.71 -5.07
N CYS A 112 -22.33 2.74 -4.22
CA CYS A 112 -21.27 3.75 -4.26
C CYS A 112 -19.91 3.14 -3.88
N VAL A 113 -19.86 2.40 -2.76
CA VAL A 113 -18.64 1.72 -2.29
C VAL A 113 -18.15 0.69 -3.31
N THR A 114 -19.06 -0.05 -3.94
CA THR A 114 -18.68 -1.00 -5.01
C THR A 114 -17.92 -0.30 -6.13
N LYS A 115 -18.35 0.87 -6.58
CA LYS A 115 -17.63 1.66 -7.60
C LYS A 115 -16.26 2.15 -7.11
N CYS A 116 -16.14 2.54 -5.84
CA CYS A 116 -14.85 2.90 -5.26
C CYS A 116 -13.87 1.73 -5.28
N VAL A 117 -14.33 0.53 -4.93
CA VAL A 117 -13.51 -0.69 -4.93
C VAL A 117 -13.17 -1.14 -6.34
N ASP A 118 -14.11 -1.08 -7.28
CA ASP A 118 -13.84 -1.43 -8.69
C ASP A 118 -12.74 -0.53 -9.26
N HIS A 119 -12.86 0.79 -9.07
CA HIS A 119 -11.82 1.75 -9.48
C HIS A 119 -10.47 1.48 -8.79
N TYR A 120 -10.48 1.14 -7.49
CA TYR A 120 -9.28 0.76 -6.75
C TYR A 120 -8.61 -0.49 -7.35
N CYS A 121 -9.40 -1.53 -7.63
CA CYS A 121 -8.91 -2.76 -8.25
C CYS A 121 -8.37 -2.53 -9.67
N GLU A 122 -8.95 -1.61 -10.45
CA GLU A 122 -8.49 -1.25 -11.79
C GLU A 122 -7.12 -0.54 -11.79
N ILE A 123 -6.86 0.31 -10.80
CA ILE A 123 -5.58 1.06 -10.73
C ILE A 123 -4.41 0.21 -10.23
N LEU A 124 -4.68 -0.82 -9.42
CA LEU A 124 -3.65 -1.61 -8.73
C LEU A 124 -2.65 -2.31 -9.68
N PRO A 125 -3.06 -2.97 -10.78
CA PRO A 125 -2.11 -3.57 -11.72
C PRO A 125 -1.15 -2.55 -12.36
N ASN A 126 -1.64 -1.35 -12.68
CA ASN A 126 -0.80 -0.30 -13.24
C ASN A 126 0.15 0.29 -12.18
N LEU A 127 -0.32 0.43 -10.94
CA LEU A 127 0.53 0.80 -9.80
C LEU A 127 1.67 -0.21 -9.64
N GLU A 128 1.35 -1.51 -9.60
CA GLU A 128 2.35 -2.58 -9.47
C GLU A 128 3.42 -2.49 -10.56
N LYS A 129 2.99 -2.38 -11.83
CA LYS A 129 3.90 -2.25 -12.97
C LYS A 129 4.81 -1.01 -12.83
N THR A 130 4.24 0.11 -12.45
CA THR A 130 4.98 1.38 -12.29
C THR A 130 6.00 1.27 -11.16
N MET A 131 5.59 0.77 -10.00
CA MET A 131 6.47 0.56 -8.86
C MET A 131 7.61 -0.41 -9.20
N LYS A 132 7.30 -1.56 -9.84
CA LYS A 132 8.33 -2.53 -10.28
C LYS A 132 9.37 -1.88 -11.20
N ASN A 133 8.95 -1.00 -12.11
CA ASN A 133 9.86 -0.26 -12.98
C ASN A 133 10.73 0.75 -12.22
N VAL A 134 10.13 1.53 -11.31
CA VAL A 134 10.88 2.49 -10.49
C VAL A 134 11.90 1.77 -9.60
N LEU A 135 11.51 0.65 -9.00
CA LEU A 135 12.35 -0.19 -8.16
C LEU A 135 13.51 -0.84 -8.94
N SER A 136 13.26 -1.32 -10.16
CA SER A 136 14.30 -1.95 -10.98
C SER A 136 15.31 -0.94 -11.52
N GLU A 137 14.86 0.26 -11.87
CA GLU A 137 15.69 1.36 -12.39
C GLU A 137 16.33 2.22 -11.28
N LYS A 138 16.00 1.95 -10.01
CA LYS A 138 16.44 2.73 -8.84
C LYS A 138 16.05 4.21 -8.89
N LYS A 139 14.93 4.53 -9.54
CA LYS A 139 14.40 5.91 -9.68
C LYS A 139 13.59 6.40 -8.47
N TYR A 140 13.79 5.78 -7.32
CA TYR A 140 13.20 6.16 -6.03
C TYR A 140 14.20 6.93 -5.15
N GLN A 141 15.37 7.27 -5.70
CA GLN A 141 16.45 8.01 -5.06
C GLN A 141 16.44 9.48 -5.47
#